data_AF-A0A433QYM1-F1
#
_entry.id   AF-A0A433QYM1-F1
#
_cell.length_a   1.000
_cell.length_b   1.000
_cell.length_c   1.000
_cell.angle_alpha   90.00
_cell.angle_beta   90.00
_cell.angle_gamma   90.00
#
_symmetry.space_group_name_H-M   'P 1'
#
loop_
_entity.id
_entity.type
_entity.pdbx_description
1 polymer ?
#
loop_
_entity_poly.entity_id
_entity_poly.type
_entity_poly.pdbx_seq_one_letter_code
_entity_poly.pdbx_strand_id
1 'polypeptide(L)' 'MAGDHNLLKVDPAIERWALMRENTYKHFTWSPRNTLGLTWLAFKTDVRSSISVNVWNFAGAQTKEDLKRKR' A
#
# COMPACT_ATOMS: atom_id res chain seq x y z
N MET A 1 15.83 39.38 2.79
CA MET A 1 14.88 38.85 1.80
C MET A 1 13.49 39.18 2.29
N ALA A 2 12.91 40.29 1.80
CA ALA A 2 11.59 40.74 2.17
C ALA A 2 10.57 40.09 1.21
N GLY A 3 9.67 39.32 1.79
CA GLY A 3 8.58 38.65 1.11
C GLY A 3 7.53 38.27 2.15
N ASP A 4 6.96 39.27 2.80
CA ASP A 4 5.78 39.10 3.66
C ASP A 4 4.60 38.67 2.79
N HIS A 5 4.21 37.41 2.91
CA HIS A 5 3.03 36.84 2.29
C HIS A 5 2.33 35.98 3.34
N ASN A 6 1.62 36.64 4.26
CA ASN A 6 0.58 36.02 5.09
C ASN A 6 -0.61 35.52 4.21
N LEU A 7 -0.34 34.77 3.15
CA LEU A 7 -1.32 34.20 2.22
C LEU A 7 -2.03 32.97 2.81
N LEU A 8 -1.37 32.29 3.74
CA LEU A 8 -1.88 31.12 4.43
C LEU A 8 -2.04 31.46 5.91
N LYS A 9 -3.28 31.45 6.38
CA LYS A 9 -3.57 31.51 7.82
C LYS A 9 -3.05 30.21 8.44
N VAL A 10 -1.93 30.30 9.12
CA VAL A 10 -1.32 29.16 9.81
C VAL A 10 -2.22 28.79 10.99
N ASP A 11 -2.90 27.64 10.86
CA ASP A 11 -3.65 27.05 11.96
C ASP A 11 -2.70 26.16 12.77
N PRO A 12 -2.46 26.45 14.05
CA PRO A 12 -1.55 25.65 14.88
C PRO A 12 -2.03 24.19 15.04
N ALA A 13 -3.31 23.90 14.89
CA ALA A 13 -3.82 22.53 14.91
C ALA A 13 -3.43 21.76 13.64
N ILE A 14 -3.46 22.41 12.49
CA ILE A 14 -3.08 21.78 11.21
C ILE A 14 -1.59 21.45 11.20
N GLU A 15 -0.74 22.36 11.68
CA GLU A 15 0.71 22.11 11.78
C GLU A 15 1.02 20.98 12.75
N ARG A 16 0.37 20.95 13.93
CA ARG A 16 0.54 19.85 14.89
C ARG A 16 0.10 18.52 14.31
N TRP A 17 -1.00 18.47 13.57
CA TRP A 17 -1.46 17.25 12.90
C TRP A 17 -0.49 16.80 11.80
N ALA A 18 0.05 17.73 11.01
CA ALA A 18 1.07 17.42 10.02
C ALA A 18 2.32 16.84 10.68
N LEU A 19 2.83 17.48 11.74
CA LEU A 19 3.99 17.02 12.51
C LEU A 19 3.76 15.66 13.18
N MET A 20 2.54 15.38 13.66
CA MET A 20 2.20 14.07 14.21
C MET A 20 2.29 12.97 13.15
N ARG A 21 1.77 13.20 11.94
CA ARG A 21 1.88 12.23 10.83
C ARG A 21 3.34 11.99 10.42
N GLU A 22 4.11 13.05 10.26
CA GLU A 22 5.52 12.95 9.86
C GLU A 22 6.36 12.20 10.89
N ASN A 23 6.09 12.37 12.18
CA ASN A 23 6.82 11.69 13.25
C ASN A 23 6.18 10.37 13.70
N THR A 24 5.12 9.88 13.03
CA THR A 24 4.39 8.68 13.46
C THR A 24 5.31 7.45 13.58
N TYR A 25 6.30 7.31 12.70
CA TYR A 25 7.24 6.18 12.73
C TYR A 25 8.11 6.16 14.00
N LYS A 26 8.42 7.31 14.59
CA LYS A 26 9.23 7.41 15.82
C LYS A 26 8.49 6.88 17.04
N HIS A 27 7.16 6.92 17.00
CA HIS A 27 6.29 6.46 18.09
C HIS A 27 5.66 5.09 17.81
N PHE A 28 6.10 4.41 16.75
CA PHE A 28 5.61 3.09 16.41
C PHE A 28 6.06 2.07 17.46
N THR A 29 5.13 1.23 17.90
CA THR A 29 5.40 0.11 18.81
C THR A 29 4.82 -1.18 18.26
N TRP A 30 5.54 -2.28 18.49
CA TRP A 30 5.07 -3.63 18.16
C TRP A 30 4.00 -4.07 19.16
N SER A 31 2.74 -3.80 18.82
CA SER A 31 1.58 -4.28 19.56
C SER A 31 0.79 -5.27 18.70
N PRO A 32 0.06 -6.23 19.29
CA PRO A 32 -0.75 -7.20 18.54
C PRO A 32 -1.74 -6.53 17.58
N ARG A 33 -2.27 -5.35 17.94
CA ARG A 33 -3.19 -4.58 17.08
C ARG A 33 -2.50 -4.02 15.84
N ASN A 34 -1.27 -3.56 15.96
CA ASN A 34 -0.50 -3.00 14.85
C ASN A 34 -0.01 -4.09 13.89
N THR A 35 0.36 -5.26 14.44
CA THR A 35 0.81 -6.41 13.66
C THR A 35 -0.30 -6.95 12.75
N LEU A 36 -1.55 -7.01 13.22
CA LEU A 36 -2.69 -7.43 12.40
C LEU A 36 -2.89 -6.55 11.16
N GLY A 37 -2.68 -5.23 11.28
CA GLY A 37 -2.75 -4.31 10.15
C GLY A 37 -1.64 -4.55 9.11
N LEU A 38 -0.42 -4.84 9.57
CA LEU A 38 0.71 -5.15 8.69
C LEU A 38 0.52 -6.47 7.94
N THR A 39 -0.03 -7.49 8.59
CA THR A 39 -0.35 -8.78 7.94
C THR A 39 -1.36 -8.58 6.80
N TRP A 40 -2.33 -7.68 6.96
CA TRP A 40 -3.31 -7.37 5.92
C TRP A 40 -2.66 -6.69 4.69
N LEU A 41 -1.66 -5.84 4.91
CA LEU A 41 -0.88 -5.22 3.84
C LEU A 41 -0.04 -6.27 3.08
N ALA A 42 0.61 -7.18 3.80
CA ALA A 42 1.43 -8.26 3.22
C ALA A 42 0.59 -9.29 2.43
N PHE A 43 -0.62 -9.60 2.88
CA PHE A 43 -1.50 -10.55 2.19
C PHE A 43 -1.93 -10.09 0.79
N LYS A 44 -2.06 -8.77 0.58
CA LYS A 44 -2.46 -8.24 -0.73
C LYS A 44 -1.41 -8.42 -1.83
N THR A 45 -0.13 -8.47 -1.48
CA THR A 45 0.95 -8.45 -2.47
C THR A 45 1.32 -9.84 -2.98
N ASP A 46 1.24 -10.88 -2.15
CA ASP A 46 1.76 -12.22 -2.51
C ASP A 46 0.74 -13.19 -3.12
N VAL A 47 -0.54 -13.08 -2.75
CA VAL A 47 -1.53 -14.08 -3.15
C VAL A 47 -2.00 -13.88 -4.59
N ARG A 48 -1.99 -12.64 -5.11
CA ARG A 48 -2.50 -12.35 -6.46
C ARG A 48 -1.54 -12.81 -7.57
N SER A 49 -0.23 -12.58 -7.41
CA SER A 49 0.77 -12.91 -8.43
C SER A 49 0.86 -14.42 -8.62
N SER A 50 1.05 -15.18 -7.54
CA SER A 50 1.22 -16.64 -7.54
C SER A 50 0.03 -17.41 -8.12
N ILE A 51 -1.19 -16.93 -7.88
CA ILE A 51 -2.41 -17.53 -8.45
C ILE A 51 -2.51 -17.20 -9.95
N SER A 52 -2.14 -16.00 -10.38
CA SER A 52 -2.30 -15.60 -11.79
C SER A 52 -1.35 -16.29 -12.77
N VAL A 53 -0.08 -16.51 -12.39
CA VAL A 53 0.93 -17.11 -13.30
C VAL A 53 0.63 -18.59 -13.61
N ASN A 54 -0.10 -19.25 -12.71
CA ASN A 54 -0.36 -20.69 -12.79
C ASN A 54 -1.72 -21.06 -13.37
N VAL A 55 -2.61 -20.07 -13.58
CA VAL A 55 -4.01 -20.32 -13.99
C VAL A 55 -4.23 -20.10 -15.48
N TRP A 56 -3.40 -19.28 -16.15
CA TRP A 56 -3.58 -18.95 -17.56
C TRP A 56 -2.26 -19.05 -18.32
N ASN A 57 -2.17 -19.99 -19.26
CA ASN A 57 -1.04 -20.07 -20.19
C ASN A 57 -1.48 -19.53 -21.56
N PHE A 58 -1.00 -18.33 -21.89
CA PHE A 58 -1.34 -17.65 -23.14
C PHE A 58 -0.40 -17.99 -24.30
N ALA A 59 0.64 -18.80 -24.07
CA ALA A 59 1.57 -19.21 -25.11
C ALA A 59 0.90 -20.22 -26.06
N GLY A 60 0.27 -19.73 -27.13
CA GLY A 60 -0.25 -20.54 -28.24
C GLY A 60 -1.66 -21.12 -28.06
N ALA A 61 -2.43 -20.70 -27.05
CA ALA A 61 -3.78 -21.21 -26.84
C ALA A 61 -4.77 -20.65 -27.89
N GLN A 62 -5.26 -21.52 -28.77
CA GLN A 62 -6.29 -21.19 -29.77
C GLN A 62 -7.71 -21.54 -29.30
N THR A 63 -7.87 -22.39 -28.26
CA THR A 63 -9.18 -22.76 -27.71
C THR A 63 -9.24 -22.61 -26.18
N LYS A 64 -10.47 -22.49 -25.62
CA LYS A 64 -10.70 -22.28 -24.17
C LYS A 64 -10.23 -23.45 -23.31
N GLU A 65 -10.13 -24.65 -23.88
CA GLU A 65 -9.71 -25.86 -23.19
C GLU A 65 -8.18 -25.90 -23.01
N ASP A 66 -7.43 -25.36 -23.98
CA ASP A 66 -5.97 -25.27 -23.94
C ASP A 66 -5.47 -24.30 -22.87
N LEU A 67 -6.26 -23.27 -22.54
CA LEU A 67 -5.93 -22.28 -21.52
C LEU A 67 -5.85 -22.85 -20.09
N LYS A 68 -6.52 -23.99 -19.83
CA LYS A 68 -6.62 -24.59 -18.48
C LYS A 68 -5.69 -25.78 -18.26
N ARG A 69 -4.99 -26.28 -19.28
CA ARG A 69 -4.19 -27.51 -19.17
C ARG A 69 -2.81 -27.23 -18.58
N LYS A 70 -2.67 -27.47 -17.28
CA LYS A 70 -1.36 -27.66 -16.61
C LYS A 70 -0.85 -29.06 -16.94
N ARG A 71 0.27 -29.16 -17.66
CA ARG A 71 1.00 -30.43 -17.86
C ARG A 71 1.97 -30.62 -16.70
#